data_AF-A0A7K3MRZ2-F1
#
_entry.id   AF-A0A7K3MRZ2-F1
#
_cell.length_a   1.000
_cell.length_b   1.000
_cell.length_c   1.000
_cell.angle_alpha   90.00
_cell.angle_beta   90.00
_cell.angle_gamma   90.00
#
_symmetry.space_group_name_H-M   'P 1'
#
loop_
_entity.id
_entity.type
_entity.pdbx_description
1 polymer ?
#
loop_
_entity_poly.entity_id
_entity_poly.type
_entity_poly.pdbx_seq_one_letter_code
_entity_poly.pdbx_strand_id
1 'polypeptide(L)'
;MKKRLLIRKKLTPLFYSVFFMLLFVNVGFAQVISNSTFNTNITGWNGYVGTTPTASLVSWSSSEGGIALGSLKFVPIAATNRIQSIPSVTPATAGDYLITAKVKGTAATSIQLQFLQSGITRTSGAKVLTGGWDDVSFLATALNTASTGSVRLIAGAASTYYIDDVYFTYVPPITPTITASVTGLSGFNTITANPSASQFFNVSGTNLTNDIVVTTTSTDFELSTDAGFTSTALPITINKGSGTVAVTPIYVRLKSGLSLGTKSGSTISVTSTDANTITPLTLSGNVNSSFYYDGSGLLSDVANWGTNPDGTGSNPLDLLATNTIYFIKNGSASTDALWTLGSGSKVVLGDASSTAVVLTVASTFPITGTLDIAAASSGSNSILWQDSSLPSFGVLHSTSEVHLQPVATATYTFVPSTTTFGKLFIDGLGVVNLGTGVQNIQTSLTVASGSTLGLVFATTSWIYFNTGATATIHGVIKSPKPLGIFNYGVSTPGTGFGSLQFQDASPSLTLGSESTVEYNRSGATSASNQTQVVSTLPIGISYANLTLSEVTSPTYSTAKTIAGPITVTGKLTVSQGIASSTFTTGGN
;
A
#
# COMPACT_ATOMS: atom_id res chain seq x y z
N MET A 1 24.66 -53.37 13.70
CA MET A 1 24.95 -52.62 14.95
C MET A 1 24.70 -51.15 14.69
N LYS A 2 23.87 -50.33 15.34
CA LYS A 2 22.89 -50.42 16.44
C LYS A 2 21.91 -49.26 16.15
N LYS A 3 20.65 -49.53 15.80
CA LYS A 3 19.43 -49.26 16.60
C LYS A 3 19.54 -48.17 17.70
N ARG A 4 18.75 -47.10 17.54
CA ARG A 4 17.88 -46.36 18.51
C ARG A 4 17.82 -44.88 18.05
N LEU A 5 16.75 -44.09 18.18
CA LEU A 5 15.35 -44.21 18.56
C LEU A 5 14.85 -42.75 18.49
N LEU A 6 13.81 -42.42 17.71
CA LEU A 6 12.71 -41.57 18.21
C LEU A 6 11.55 -41.52 17.20
N ILE A 7 10.47 -42.14 17.62
CA ILE A 7 9.15 -42.10 17.02
C ILE A 7 8.61 -40.67 17.16
N ARG A 8 8.51 -39.91 16.07
CA ARG A 8 7.64 -38.72 16.05
C ARG A 8 6.21 -39.20 15.77
N LYS A 9 5.43 -39.25 16.85
CA LYS A 9 3.99 -39.48 16.87
C LYS A 9 3.29 -38.55 15.88
N LYS A 10 2.29 -39.12 15.18
CA LYS A 10 1.20 -38.40 14.52
C LYS A 10 0.67 -37.30 15.44
N LEU A 11 0.93 -36.03 15.14
CA LEU A 11 0.16 -34.91 15.69
C LEU A 11 -1.12 -34.81 14.84
N THR A 12 -2.21 -35.32 15.41
CA THR A 12 -3.59 -35.09 14.95
C THR A 12 -3.98 -33.61 15.09
N PRO A 13 -4.94 -33.10 14.28
CA PRO A 13 -5.26 -31.68 14.10
C PRO A 13 -6.05 -31.05 15.27
N LEU A 14 -5.75 -31.41 16.51
CA LEU A 14 -6.48 -30.98 17.70
C LEU A 14 -5.93 -29.68 18.32
N PHE A 15 -4.75 -29.21 17.88
CA PHE A 15 -4.07 -28.07 18.51
C PHE A 15 -4.43 -26.69 17.95
N TYR A 16 -5.15 -26.60 16.82
CA TYR A 16 -5.64 -25.33 16.29
C TYR A 16 -7.02 -24.92 16.84
N SER A 17 -7.74 -25.82 17.52
CA SER A 17 -9.07 -25.52 18.07
C SER A 17 -9.03 -24.90 19.47
N VAL A 18 -7.89 -24.94 20.17
CA VAL A 18 -7.80 -24.50 21.58
C VAL A 18 -7.37 -23.03 21.70
N PHE A 19 -6.76 -22.44 20.68
CA PHE A 19 -6.28 -21.05 20.74
C PHE A 19 -7.33 -20.00 20.33
N PHE A 20 -8.47 -20.42 19.77
CA PHE A 20 -9.58 -19.50 19.44
C PHE A 20 -10.69 -19.48 20.51
N MET A 21 -10.51 -20.21 21.62
CA MET A 21 -11.54 -20.36 22.65
C MET A 21 -11.46 -19.29 23.78
N LEU A 22 -10.51 -18.35 23.71
CA LEU A 22 -10.18 -17.43 24.82
C LEU A 22 -10.62 -15.97 24.63
N LEU A 23 -11.48 -15.69 23.64
CA LEU A 23 -12.10 -14.38 23.42
C LEU A 23 -13.61 -14.50 23.19
N PHE A 24 -14.29 -15.34 23.97
CA PHE A 24 -15.74 -15.24 24.08
C PHE A 24 -16.06 -14.11 25.06
N VAL A 25 -16.49 -12.97 24.52
CA VAL A 25 -17.21 -12.00 25.32
C VAL A 25 -18.43 -12.74 25.85
N ASN A 26 -18.52 -12.92 27.18
CA ASN A 26 -19.74 -13.35 27.83
C ASN A 26 -20.78 -12.25 27.60
N VAL A 27 -21.44 -12.26 26.43
CA VAL A 27 -22.61 -11.43 26.17
C VAL A 27 -23.76 -12.12 26.88
N GLY A 28 -23.69 -12.04 28.21
CA GLY A 28 -24.66 -12.63 29.10
C GLY A 28 -26.02 -12.01 28.86
N PHE A 29 -27.05 -12.83 29.04
CA PHE A 29 -28.39 -12.37 29.36
C PHE A 29 -28.27 -11.23 30.38
N ALA A 30 -28.92 -10.10 30.09
CA ALA A 30 -29.09 -9.07 31.10
C ALA A 30 -29.80 -9.73 32.28
N GLN A 31 -29.04 -9.98 33.35
CA GLN A 31 -29.50 -10.51 34.64
C GLN A 31 -29.97 -11.98 34.58
N VAL A 32 -29.21 -12.89 35.20
CA VAL A 32 -29.66 -14.04 36.05
C VAL A 32 -28.81 -15.31 35.93
N ILE A 33 -28.07 -15.61 34.87
CA ILE A 33 -27.32 -16.89 34.83
C ILE A 33 -25.92 -16.77 34.22
N SER A 34 -25.04 -16.09 34.95
CA SER A 34 -23.59 -16.28 34.83
C SER A 34 -22.94 -16.31 36.22
N ASN A 35 -22.48 -17.49 36.63
CA ASN A 35 -21.31 -17.73 37.48
C ASN A 35 -21.20 -16.99 38.84
N SER A 36 -22.19 -17.09 39.74
CA SER A 36 -21.94 -16.87 41.20
C SER A 36 -23.16 -16.99 42.10
N THR A 37 -24.38 -17.00 41.56
CA THR A 37 -25.59 -16.92 42.40
C THR A 37 -25.73 -18.12 43.33
N PHE A 38 -25.45 -19.34 42.84
CA PHE A 38 -25.48 -20.55 43.65
C PHE A 38 -24.39 -20.64 44.73
N ASN A 39 -23.38 -19.79 44.69
CA ASN A 39 -22.40 -19.70 45.79
C ASN A 39 -23.00 -19.12 47.07
N THR A 40 -24.13 -18.41 46.98
CA THR A 40 -24.69 -17.66 48.13
C THR A 40 -26.21 -17.74 48.29
N ASN A 41 -26.98 -18.05 47.24
CA ASN A 41 -28.44 -18.28 47.32
C ASN A 41 -28.96 -19.08 46.10
N ILE A 42 -30.25 -19.40 46.08
CA ILE A 42 -30.92 -20.04 44.93
C ILE A 42 -32.00 -19.14 44.32
N THR A 43 -31.91 -17.83 44.55
CA THR A 43 -32.89 -16.85 44.07
C THR A 43 -33.01 -16.95 42.55
N GLY A 44 -34.24 -17.00 42.07
CA GLY A 44 -34.54 -17.14 40.65
C GLY A 44 -34.61 -18.57 40.15
N TRP A 45 -34.75 -19.56 41.04
CA TRP A 45 -35.02 -20.96 40.69
C TRP A 45 -36.13 -21.56 41.54
N ASN A 46 -37.06 -22.24 40.88
CA ASN A 46 -38.17 -22.95 41.53
C ASN A 46 -38.17 -24.43 41.15
N GLY A 47 -38.52 -25.29 42.10
CA GLY A 47 -38.86 -26.69 41.84
C GLY A 47 -40.28 -26.85 41.32
N TYR A 48 -40.54 -27.93 40.58
CA TYR A 48 -41.85 -28.27 40.00
C TYR A 48 -42.15 -29.77 40.09
N VAL A 49 -43.40 -30.08 40.45
CA VAL A 49 -44.03 -31.40 40.25
C VAL A 49 -45.05 -31.25 39.14
N GLY A 50 -44.80 -31.86 37.97
CA GLY A 50 -45.63 -31.62 36.78
C GLY A 50 -45.57 -30.15 36.36
N THR A 51 -46.71 -29.44 36.41
CA THR A 51 -46.80 -27.99 36.13
C THR A 51 -46.88 -27.13 37.39
N THR A 52 -46.99 -27.75 38.57
CA THR A 52 -47.19 -27.07 39.85
C THR A 52 -45.85 -26.63 40.46
N PRO A 53 -45.63 -25.33 40.74
CA PRO A 53 -44.46 -24.86 41.49
C PRO A 53 -44.45 -25.48 42.89
N THR A 54 -43.31 -25.97 43.33
CA THR A 54 -43.14 -26.64 44.63
C THR A 54 -41.79 -26.26 45.21
N ALA A 55 -41.78 -25.24 46.07
CA ALA A 55 -40.57 -24.67 46.65
C ALA A 55 -39.77 -25.68 47.50
N SER A 56 -40.44 -26.66 48.13
CA SER A 56 -39.79 -27.66 48.99
C SER A 56 -38.82 -28.61 48.25
N LEU A 57 -38.84 -28.63 46.91
CA LEU A 57 -37.91 -29.46 46.13
C LEU A 57 -36.52 -28.83 46.00
N VAL A 58 -36.37 -27.51 46.26
CA VAL A 58 -35.10 -26.79 46.07
C VAL A 58 -34.65 -26.14 47.37
N SER A 59 -33.35 -26.20 47.62
CA SER A 59 -32.69 -25.53 48.74
C SER A 59 -31.27 -25.14 48.36
N TRP A 60 -30.67 -24.20 49.07
CA TRP A 60 -29.26 -23.87 48.90
C TRP A 60 -28.40 -24.80 49.78
N SER A 61 -27.23 -25.21 49.29
CA SER A 61 -26.25 -26.00 50.04
C SER A 61 -24.90 -25.30 50.09
N SER A 62 -24.40 -25.02 51.30
CA SER A 62 -23.06 -24.42 51.52
C SER A 62 -21.91 -25.42 51.45
N SER A 63 -22.20 -26.72 51.56
CA SER A 63 -21.19 -27.78 51.69
C SER A 63 -20.83 -28.45 50.37
N GLU A 64 -21.61 -28.19 49.33
CA GLU A 64 -21.47 -28.78 48.00
C GLU A 64 -21.35 -27.63 47.00
N GLY A 65 -20.46 -27.77 46.02
CA GLY A 65 -20.28 -26.82 44.92
C GLY A 65 -19.24 -27.36 43.95
N GLY A 66 -19.20 -26.80 42.74
CA GLY A 66 -18.29 -27.19 41.68
C GLY A 66 -16.87 -26.75 42.00
N ILE A 67 -16.49 -25.55 41.52
CA ILE A 67 -15.17 -24.95 41.77
C ILE A 67 -15.12 -24.20 43.10
N ALA A 68 -16.19 -23.47 43.44
CA ALA A 68 -16.39 -22.83 44.74
C ALA A 68 -17.48 -23.55 45.54
N LEU A 69 -17.47 -23.42 46.87
CA LEU A 69 -18.52 -24.00 47.70
C LEU A 69 -19.82 -23.20 47.57
N GLY A 70 -20.95 -23.91 47.54
CA GLY A 70 -22.28 -23.35 47.30
C GLY A 70 -22.92 -23.95 46.06
N SER A 71 -24.10 -24.53 46.19
CA SER A 71 -24.85 -25.09 45.06
C SER A 71 -26.36 -25.07 45.29
N LEU A 72 -27.13 -25.18 44.21
CA LEU A 72 -28.55 -25.48 44.30
C LEU A 72 -28.73 -26.97 44.53
N LYS A 73 -29.31 -27.33 45.69
CA LYS A 73 -29.72 -28.70 46.01
C LYS A 73 -31.17 -28.93 45.57
N PHE A 74 -31.37 -29.95 44.76
CA PHE A 74 -32.65 -30.38 44.21
C PHE A 74 -32.99 -31.80 44.68
N VAL A 75 -34.12 -31.97 45.37
CA VAL A 75 -34.60 -33.26 45.90
C VAL A 75 -35.95 -33.61 45.28
N PRO A 76 -35.98 -34.10 44.03
CA PRO A 76 -37.21 -34.56 43.38
C PRO A 76 -37.80 -35.80 44.06
N ILE A 77 -39.13 -35.88 44.04
CA ILE A 77 -39.90 -36.99 44.60
C ILE A 77 -40.27 -38.08 43.56
N ALA A 78 -40.07 -37.80 42.27
CA ALA A 78 -40.26 -38.74 41.17
C ALA A 78 -39.35 -38.37 39.97
N ALA A 79 -39.29 -39.26 38.97
CA ALA A 79 -38.77 -38.91 37.67
C ALA A 79 -39.62 -37.78 37.04
N THR A 80 -39.02 -36.96 36.16
CA THR A 80 -39.65 -35.82 35.46
C THR A 80 -39.94 -34.58 36.31
N ASN A 81 -39.80 -34.67 37.64
CA ASN A 81 -39.66 -33.47 38.47
C ASN A 81 -38.50 -32.62 37.95
N ARG A 82 -38.68 -31.31 38.00
CA ARG A 82 -37.71 -30.37 37.44
C ARG A 82 -37.49 -29.17 38.32
N ILE A 83 -36.37 -28.50 38.11
CA ILE A 83 -36.20 -27.11 38.51
C ILE A 83 -36.21 -26.22 37.28
N GLN A 84 -36.64 -24.98 37.44
CA GLN A 84 -36.74 -24.01 36.36
C GLN A 84 -36.27 -22.63 36.81
N SER A 85 -35.54 -21.94 35.94
CA SER A 85 -35.15 -20.54 36.15
C SER A 85 -36.37 -19.61 36.03
N ILE A 86 -36.49 -18.66 36.96
CA ILE A 86 -37.54 -17.63 36.99
C ILE A 86 -36.97 -16.27 37.45
N PRO A 87 -37.48 -15.13 36.93
CA PRO A 87 -38.35 -15.04 35.77
C PRO A 87 -37.63 -15.54 34.51
N SER A 88 -38.40 -15.96 33.50
CA SER A 88 -37.85 -16.28 32.19
C SER A 88 -37.22 -15.02 31.59
N VAL A 89 -36.07 -15.16 30.94
CA VAL A 89 -35.30 -14.05 30.38
C VAL A 89 -35.09 -14.22 28.89
N THR A 90 -35.05 -13.10 28.17
CA THR A 90 -34.84 -13.09 26.73
C THR A 90 -33.34 -13.04 26.41
N PRO A 91 -32.83 -13.85 25.45
CA PRO A 91 -31.45 -13.74 24.98
C PRO A 91 -31.14 -12.33 24.48
N ALA A 92 -29.92 -11.85 24.73
CA ALA A 92 -29.48 -10.53 24.25
C ALA A 92 -29.22 -10.51 22.73
N THR A 93 -28.90 -11.67 22.14
CA THR A 93 -28.63 -11.83 20.70
C THR A 93 -29.35 -13.07 20.19
N ALA A 94 -29.92 -13.00 18.98
CA ALA A 94 -30.51 -14.18 18.35
C ALA A 94 -29.41 -15.13 17.84
N GLY A 95 -29.64 -16.44 17.93
CA GLY A 95 -28.74 -17.46 17.41
C GLY A 95 -28.60 -18.67 18.33
N ASP A 96 -27.48 -19.36 18.20
CA ASP A 96 -27.22 -20.61 18.90
C ASP A 96 -26.51 -20.34 20.23
N TYR A 97 -26.87 -21.11 21.26
CA TYR A 97 -26.27 -21.00 22.58
C TYR A 97 -25.85 -22.37 23.09
N LEU A 98 -24.60 -22.48 23.55
CA LEU A 98 -24.14 -23.63 24.31
C LEU A 98 -24.56 -23.44 25.77
N ILE A 99 -25.42 -24.33 26.24
CA ILE A 99 -25.88 -24.35 27.63
C ILE A 99 -25.08 -25.40 28.36
N THR A 100 -24.43 -25.02 29.46
CA THR A 100 -23.65 -25.94 30.28
C THR A 100 -24.07 -25.84 31.75
N ALA A 101 -23.90 -26.91 32.51
CA ALA A 101 -24.08 -26.95 33.96
C ALA A 101 -23.18 -28.02 34.56
N LYS A 102 -22.68 -27.79 35.78
CA LYS A 102 -22.12 -28.84 36.62
C LYS A 102 -23.22 -29.46 37.45
N VAL A 103 -23.29 -30.79 37.46
CA VAL A 103 -24.30 -31.52 38.20
C VAL A 103 -23.65 -32.65 38.99
N LYS A 104 -24.03 -32.82 40.26
CA LYS A 104 -23.69 -33.97 41.09
C LYS A 104 -24.98 -34.65 41.54
N GLY A 105 -24.95 -35.97 41.71
CA GLY A 105 -26.09 -36.73 42.22
C GLY A 105 -25.70 -38.18 42.48
N THR A 106 -26.64 -39.02 42.93
CA THR A 106 -26.36 -40.45 43.15
C THR A 106 -25.91 -41.13 41.87
N ALA A 107 -24.86 -41.94 41.94
CA ALA A 107 -24.36 -42.69 40.80
C ALA A 107 -25.47 -43.50 40.10
N ALA A 108 -25.40 -43.59 38.78
CA ALA A 108 -26.37 -44.25 37.89
C ALA A 108 -27.76 -43.57 37.77
N THR A 109 -28.05 -42.51 38.53
CA THR A 109 -29.20 -41.64 38.24
C THR A 109 -28.92 -40.75 37.03
N SER A 110 -29.93 -40.07 36.47
CA SER A 110 -29.74 -39.24 35.29
C SER A 110 -30.40 -37.87 35.40
N ILE A 111 -29.89 -36.91 34.61
CA ILE A 111 -30.46 -35.57 34.48
C ILE A 111 -30.51 -35.15 33.00
N GLN A 112 -31.47 -34.30 32.65
CA GLN A 112 -31.53 -33.62 31.36
C GLN A 112 -31.55 -32.11 31.55
N LEU A 113 -30.82 -31.39 30.70
CA LEU A 113 -30.95 -29.95 30.55
C LEU A 113 -31.99 -29.66 29.47
N GLN A 114 -32.80 -28.63 29.70
CA GLN A 114 -33.77 -28.14 28.74
C GLN A 114 -33.74 -26.61 28.65
N PHE A 115 -34.06 -26.10 27.47
CA PHE A 115 -34.37 -24.69 27.26
C PHE A 115 -35.73 -24.57 26.57
N LEU A 116 -36.63 -23.79 27.16
CA LEU A 116 -37.93 -23.48 26.57
C LEU A 116 -38.01 -22.01 26.21
N GLN A 117 -38.40 -21.74 24.97
CA GLN A 117 -38.67 -20.40 24.46
C GLN A 117 -39.76 -20.48 23.39
N SER A 118 -40.75 -19.58 23.45
CA SER A 118 -41.84 -19.52 22.46
C SER A 118 -42.61 -20.84 22.28
N GLY A 119 -42.77 -21.63 23.35
CA GLY A 119 -43.42 -22.95 23.29
C GLY A 119 -42.55 -24.09 22.71
N ILE A 120 -41.35 -23.78 22.21
CA ILE A 120 -40.41 -24.78 21.68
C ILE A 120 -39.50 -25.26 22.81
N THR A 121 -39.33 -26.58 22.94
CA THR A 121 -38.44 -27.22 23.91
C THR A 121 -37.22 -27.81 23.23
N ARG A 122 -36.03 -27.44 23.70
CA ARG A 122 -34.74 -28.03 23.29
C ARG A 122 -34.18 -28.80 24.47
N THR A 123 -33.83 -30.07 24.28
CA THR A 123 -33.48 -30.99 25.37
C THR A 123 -32.14 -31.65 25.10
N SER A 124 -31.28 -31.75 26.11
CA SER A 124 -30.07 -32.56 26.05
C SER A 124 -30.41 -34.06 26.06
N GLY A 125 -29.46 -34.90 25.63
CA GLY A 125 -29.49 -36.32 26.02
C GLY A 125 -29.51 -36.45 27.55
N ALA A 126 -30.07 -37.56 28.06
CA ALA A 126 -29.99 -37.86 29.49
C ALA A 126 -28.55 -38.16 29.88
N LYS A 127 -27.97 -37.34 30.77
CA LYS A 127 -26.65 -37.58 31.35
C LYS A 127 -26.80 -38.53 32.53
N VAL A 128 -26.21 -39.72 32.46
CA VAL A 128 -26.04 -40.62 33.60
C VAL A 128 -24.92 -40.06 34.50
N LEU A 129 -25.21 -39.91 35.79
CA LEU A 129 -24.31 -39.31 36.78
C LEU A 129 -23.37 -40.35 37.39
N THR A 130 -22.17 -39.92 37.70
CA THR A 130 -21.07 -40.76 38.21
C THR A 130 -21.04 -40.91 39.73
N GLY A 131 -21.79 -40.07 40.46
CA GLY A 131 -21.62 -39.89 41.91
C GLY A 131 -20.76 -38.68 42.28
N GLY A 132 -19.92 -38.21 41.34
CA GLY A 132 -19.16 -36.97 41.44
C GLY A 132 -19.84 -35.81 40.69
N TRP A 133 -19.10 -34.71 40.52
CA TRP A 133 -19.50 -33.60 39.66
C TRP A 133 -19.27 -33.94 38.19
N ASP A 134 -20.34 -33.85 37.41
CA ASP A 134 -20.41 -34.13 35.99
C ASP A 134 -20.72 -32.86 35.21
N ASP A 135 -20.02 -32.64 34.09
CA ASP A 135 -20.41 -31.62 33.14
C ASP A 135 -21.57 -32.11 32.26
N VAL A 136 -22.59 -31.27 32.10
CA VAL A 136 -23.72 -31.49 31.20
C VAL A 136 -23.82 -30.30 30.27
N SER A 137 -23.90 -30.56 28.97
CA SER A 137 -23.98 -29.50 27.97
C SER A 137 -24.86 -29.89 26.79
N PHE A 138 -25.54 -28.91 26.18
CA PHE A 138 -26.16 -29.08 24.87
C PHE A 138 -26.23 -27.76 24.10
N LEU A 139 -26.27 -27.85 22.77
CA LEU A 139 -26.46 -26.71 21.89
C LEU A 139 -27.96 -26.44 21.71
N ALA A 140 -28.43 -25.28 22.15
CA ALA A 140 -29.76 -24.78 21.86
C ALA A 140 -29.70 -23.89 20.61
N THR A 141 -30.20 -24.39 19.48
CA THR A 141 -30.08 -23.70 18.18
C THR A 141 -31.22 -22.72 17.93
N ALA A 142 -31.02 -21.65 17.16
CA ALA A 142 -32.08 -20.73 16.73
C ALA A 142 -32.93 -20.13 17.88
N LEU A 143 -32.28 -19.67 18.95
CA LEU A 143 -32.95 -18.86 19.97
C LEU A 143 -33.19 -17.44 19.43
N ASN A 144 -34.31 -16.84 19.80
CA ASN A 144 -34.71 -15.50 19.32
C ASN A 144 -34.71 -14.46 20.45
N THR A 145 -34.78 -13.18 20.09
CA THR A 145 -34.85 -12.06 21.03
C THR A 145 -36.28 -11.55 21.27
N ALA A 146 -37.30 -12.23 20.71
CA ALA A 146 -38.70 -11.79 20.75
C ALA A 146 -39.52 -12.46 21.87
N SER A 147 -38.95 -13.44 22.57
CA SER A 147 -39.64 -14.20 23.61
C SER A 147 -38.72 -14.52 24.78
N THR A 148 -39.26 -14.52 25.98
CA THR A 148 -38.53 -14.97 27.17
C THR A 148 -38.32 -16.48 27.12
N GLY A 149 -37.18 -16.93 27.63
CA GLY A 149 -36.80 -18.33 27.72
C GLY A 149 -36.50 -18.75 29.17
N SER A 150 -36.65 -20.05 29.44
CA SER A 150 -36.31 -20.62 30.75
C SER A 150 -35.48 -21.88 30.61
N VAL A 151 -34.57 -22.04 31.55
CA VAL A 151 -33.70 -23.20 31.69
C VAL A 151 -34.38 -24.16 32.63
N ARG A 152 -34.34 -25.44 32.31
CA ARG A 152 -34.83 -26.50 33.17
C ARG A 152 -33.79 -27.58 33.35
N LEU A 153 -33.75 -28.15 34.55
CA LEU A 153 -33.05 -29.39 34.82
C LEU A 153 -34.08 -30.41 35.28
N ILE A 154 -34.11 -31.56 34.60
CA ILE A 154 -35.12 -32.61 34.80
C ILE A 154 -34.44 -33.84 35.36
N ALA A 155 -34.93 -34.32 36.50
CA ALA A 155 -34.42 -35.54 37.11
C ALA A 155 -34.98 -36.79 36.42
N GLY A 156 -34.13 -37.79 36.26
CA GLY A 156 -34.50 -39.12 35.78
C GLY A 156 -35.07 -40.03 36.87
N ALA A 157 -34.88 -39.70 38.15
CA ALA A 157 -35.37 -40.47 39.29
C ALA A 157 -35.50 -39.61 40.56
N ALA A 158 -36.26 -40.09 41.54
CA ALA A 158 -36.30 -39.53 42.90
C ALA A 158 -34.94 -39.75 43.58
N SER A 159 -34.18 -38.67 43.77
CA SER A 159 -32.83 -38.70 44.33
C SER A 159 -32.45 -37.29 44.84
N THR A 160 -31.19 -37.07 45.21
CA THR A 160 -30.64 -35.74 45.49
C THR A 160 -29.67 -35.36 44.38
N TYR A 161 -29.87 -34.17 43.81
CA TYR A 161 -29.01 -33.56 42.81
C TYR A 161 -28.49 -32.23 43.33
N TYR A 162 -27.27 -31.89 42.96
CA TYR A 162 -26.64 -30.59 43.19
C TYR A 162 -26.27 -29.99 41.86
N ILE A 163 -26.55 -28.72 41.68
CA ILE A 163 -26.39 -28.02 40.41
C ILE A 163 -25.63 -26.74 40.69
N ASP A 164 -24.58 -26.53 39.91
CA ASP A 164 -23.72 -25.37 40.00
C ASP A 164 -23.23 -24.97 38.60
N ASP A 165 -22.59 -23.80 38.49
CA ASP A 165 -21.83 -23.42 37.31
C ASP A 165 -22.65 -23.51 36.00
N VAL A 166 -23.87 -22.96 36.01
CA VAL A 166 -24.72 -22.92 34.82
C VAL A 166 -24.29 -21.75 33.91
N TYR A 167 -23.90 -22.05 32.67
CA TYR A 167 -23.49 -21.04 31.68
C TYR A 167 -24.33 -21.08 30.42
N PHE A 168 -24.49 -19.89 29.83
CA PHE A 168 -25.13 -19.64 28.54
C PHE A 168 -24.15 -18.91 27.64
N THR A 169 -23.49 -19.65 26.77
CA THR A 169 -22.48 -19.08 25.90
C THR A 169 -23.06 -18.94 24.51
N TYR A 170 -23.20 -17.70 24.03
CA TYR A 170 -23.54 -17.44 22.63
C TYR A 170 -22.48 -18.07 21.73
N VAL A 171 -22.92 -18.85 20.75
CA VAL A 171 -22.07 -19.45 19.73
C VAL A 171 -22.25 -18.62 18.47
N PRO A 172 -21.30 -17.72 18.15
CA PRO A 172 -21.41 -16.92 16.93
C PRO A 172 -21.42 -17.86 15.72
N PRO A 173 -22.24 -17.56 14.69
CA PRO A 173 -22.23 -18.35 13.47
C PRO A 173 -20.85 -18.29 12.82
N ILE A 174 -20.34 -19.44 12.40
CA ILE A 174 -19.16 -19.49 11.53
C ILE A 174 -19.59 -19.04 10.14
N THR A 175 -19.14 -17.86 9.73
CA THR A 175 -19.42 -17.36 8.37
C THR A 175 -18.31 -17.76 7.42
N PRO A 176 -18.64 -18.27 6.23
CA PRO A 176 -17.68 -18.41 5.14
C PRO A 176 -16.92 -17.09 4.95
N THR A 177 -15.60 -17.17 4.80
CA THR A 177 -14.77 -15.99 4.57
C THR A 177 -13.85 -16.27 3.41
N ILE A 178 -13.74 -15.32 2.49
CA ILE A 178 -12.80 -15.33 1.37
C ILE A 178 -11.94 -14.07 1.41
N THR A 179 -10.72 -14.17 0.88
CA THR A 179 -9.76 -13.07 0.82
C THR A 179 -9.06 -13.04 -0.54
N ALA A 180 -8.75 -11.84 -1.02
CA ALA A 180 -7.88 -11.58 -2.17
C ALA A 180 -6.72 -10.66 -1.74
N SER A 181 -5.50 -10.91 -2.21
CA SER A 181 -4.32 -10.18 -1.73
C SER A 181 -4.16 -8.76 -2.25
N VAL A 182 -4.89 -8.37 -3.30
CA VAL A 182 -4.83 -7.04 -3.92
C VAL A 182 -6.24 -6.60 -4.33
N THR A 183 -6.41 -5.30 -4.55
CA THR A 183 -7.65 -4.69 -5.07
C THR A 183 -7.55 -4.27 -6.53
N GLY A 184 -6.39 -4.47 -7.16
CA GLY A 184 -6.19 -4.24 -8.58
C GLY A 184 -4.80 -4.66 -9.05
N LEU A 185 -4.69 -4.89 -10.36
CA LEU A 185 -3.44 -5.18 -11.06
C LEU A 185 -3.33 -4.22 -12.25
N SER A 186 -2.23 -3.48 -12.31
CA SER A 186 -1.96 -2.49 -13.36
C SER A 186 -0.61 -2.74 -14.03
N GLY A 187 -0.31 -2.02 -15.11
CA GLY A 187 1.00 -2.09 -15.77
C GLY A 187 1.19 -3.31 -16.67
N PHE A 188 0.12 -4.01 -17.05
CA PHE A 188 0.19 -4.99 -18.13
C PHE A 188 0.55 -4.26 -19.43
N ASN A 189 1.71 -4.57 -20.01
CA ASN A 189 2.12 -3.99 -21.28
C ASN A 189 2.47 -5.11 -22.26
N THR A 190 2.02 -4.97 -23.49
CA THR A 190 2.38 -5.88 -24.58
C THR A 190 2.42 -5.16 -25.91
N ILE A 191 2.99 -5.84 -26.91
CA ILE A 191 2.82 -5.49 -28.31
C ILE A 191 1.70 -6.33 -28.93
N THR A 192 1.04 -5.83 -29.98
CA THR A 192 -0.17 -6.43 -30.58
C THR A 192 -0.10 -7.94 -30.84
N ALA A 193 1.07 -8.48 -31.19
CA ALA A 193 1.23 -9.89 -31.54
C ALA A 193 1.33 -10.85 -30.34
N ASN A 194 1.61 -10.36 -29.13
CA ASN A 194 1.95 -11.19 -27.98
C ASN A 194 1.02 -10.94 -26.78
N PRO A 195 0.79 -11.93 -25.91
CA PRO A 195 0.20 -11.66 -24.60
C PRO A 195 1.19 -10.87 -23.73
N SER A 196 0.70 -10.15 -22.72
CA SER A 196 1.60 -9.51 -21.75
C SER A 196 2.28 -10.53 -20.85
N ALA A 197 3.34 -10.10 -20.16
CA ALA A 197 3.81 -10.82 -18.98
C ALA A 197 2.65 -11.01 -17.99
N SER A 198 2.61 -12.18 -17.35
CA SER A 198 1.59 -12.48 -16.34
C SER A 198 1.91 -11.83 -15.01
N GLN A 199 0.89 -11.30 -14.35
CA GLN A 199 0.92 -10.95 -12.93
C GLN A 199 0.01 -11.92 -12.18
N PHE A 200 -0.01 -11.88 -10.85
CA PHE A 200 -0.88 -12.74 -10.06
C PHE A 200 -1.40 -12.05 -8.81
N PHE A 201 -2.49 -12.60 -8.28
CA PHE A 201 -2.98 -12.31 -6.95
C PHE A 201 -3.34 -13.61 -6.24
N ASN A 202 -3.35 -13.59 -4.92
CA ASN A 202 -3.64 -14.76 -4.11
C ASN A 202 -5.09 -14.76 -3.63
N VAL A 203 -5.74 -15.92 -3.67
CA VAL A 203 -7.08 -16.18 -3.14
C VAL A 203 -7.02 -17.26 -2.07
N SER A 204 -7.77 -17.09 -0.99
CA SER A 204 -7.97 -18.11 0.05
C SER A 204 -9.33 -17.99 0.69
N GLY A 205 -9.75 -19.00 1.45
CA GLY A 205 -10.97 -18.92 2.24
C GLY A 205 -11.07 -19.96 3.35
N THR A 206 -11.95 -19.69 4.31
CA THR A 206 -12.20 -20.50 5.51
C THR A 206 -13.70 -20.64 5.76
N ASN A 207 -14.09 -21.68 6.49
CA ASN A 207 -15.49 -22.02 6.81
C ASN A 207 -16.40 -22.13 5.58
N LEU A 208 -15.85 -22.45 4.41
CA LEU A 208 -16.58 -22.42 3.15
C LEU A 208 -17.57 -23.58 3.02
N THR A 209 -18.81 -23.26 2.63
CA THR A 209 -19.86 -24.21 2.26
C THR A 209 -19.92 -24.46 0.76
N ASN A 210 -19.40 -23.54 -0.05
CA ASN A 210 -19.33 -23.61 -1.51
C ASN A 210 -17.90 -23.33 -2.00
N ASP A 211 -17.61 -23.73 -3.24
CA ASP A 211 -16.33 -23.46 -3.90
C ASP A 211 -16.14 -21.96 -4.15
N ILE A 212 -14.88 -21.52 -4.21
CA ILE A 212 -14.58 -20.15 -4.63
C ILE A 212 -14.66 -20.08 -6.15
N VAL A 213 -15.40 -19.09 -6.66
CA VAL A 213 -15.56 -18.83 -8.09
C VAL A 213 -14.88 -17.52 -8.43
N VAL A 214 -13.94 -17.57 -9.38
CA VAL A 214 -13.24 -16.41 -9.92
C VAL A 214 -13.69 -16.17 -11.35
N THR A 215 -14.25 -14.99 -11.60
CA THR A 215 -14.75 -14.57 -12.91
C THR A 215 -14.15 -13.24 -13.32
N THR A 216 -14.13 -12.97 -14.62
CA THR A 216 -13.90 -11.63 -15.14
C THR A 216 -14.92 -11.33 -16.22
N THR A 217 -15.29 -10.06 -16.35
CA THR A 217 -16.09 -9.55 -17.47
C THR A 217 -15.22 -9.16 -18.66
N SER A 218 -13.90 -9.30 -18.55
CA SER A 218 -12.98 -8.80 -19.56
C SER A 218 -12.93 -9.65 -20.82
N THR A 219 -12.93 -8.97 -21.97
CA THR A 219 -12.51 -9.56 -23.24
C THR A 219 -11.02 -9.43 -23.50
N ASP A 220 -10.34 -8.51 -22.82
CA ASP A 220 -8.93 -8.15 -23.03
C ASP A 220 -7.97 -8.95 -22.14
N PHE A 221 -8.43 -9.33 -20.95
CA PHE A 221 -7.65 -10.11 -19.99
C PHE A 221 -8.08 -11.57 -19.98
N GLU A 222 -7.12 -12.45 -19.74
CA GLU A 222 -7.37 -13.86 -19.44
C GLU A 222 -6.79 -14.22 -18.08
N LEU A 223 -7.38 -15.23 -17.45
CA LEU A 223 -6.99 -15.73 -16.13
C LEU A 223 -6.54 -17.18 -16.25
N SER A 224 -5.65 -17.60 -15.37
CA SER A 224 -5.22 -18.99 -15.27
C SER A 224 -4.82 -19.35 -13.83
N THR A 225 -4.87 -20.64 -13.51
CA THR A 225 -4.29 -21.20 -12.29
C THR A 225 -2.80 -21.54 -12.47
N ASP A 226 -2.27 -21.39 -13.68
CA ASP A 226 -0.88 -21.64 -14.02
C ASP A 226 -0.21 -20.42 -14.67
N ALA A 227 1.05 -20.17 -14.35
CA ALA A 227 1.78 -19.01 -14.86
C ALA A 227 2.05 -19.08 -16.38
N GLY A 228 2.01 -20.28 -16.97
CA GLY A 228 2.22 -20.50 -18.40
C GLY A 228 0.97 -20.27 -19.25
N PHE A 229 -0.20 -20.13 -18.62
CA PHE A 229 -1.51 -20.08 -19.27
C PHE A 229 -1.75 -21.28 -20.19
N THR A 230 -1.43 -22.48 -19.71
CA THR A 230 -1.74 -23.73 -20.42
C THR A 230 -3.24 -24.00 -20.52
N SER A 231 -4.02 -23.46 -19.56
CA SER A 231 -5.49 -23.44 -19.59
C SER A 231 -6.03 -22.10 -19.10
N THR A 232 -7.05 -21.57 -19.79
CA THR A 232 -7.63 -20.24 -19.51
C THR A 232 -9.15 -20.27 -19.39
N ALA A 233 -9.71 -21.43 -19.02
CA ALA A 233 -11.15 -21.61 -18.87
C ALA A 233 -11.72 -20.72 -17.76
N LEU A 234 -12.82 -20.04 -18.06
CA LEU A 234 -13.60 -19.23 -17.11
C LEU A 234 -15.02 -19.79 -16.97
N PRO A 235 -15.62 -19.78 -15.76
CA PRO A 235 -15.04 -19.34 -14.50
C PRO A 235 -13.91 -20.27 -14.00
N ILE A 236 -12.97 -19.74 -13.22
CA ILE A 236 -12.06 -20.58 -12.43
C ILE A 236 -12.78 -20.97 -11.14
N THR A 237 -12.88 -22.28 -10.89
CA THR A 237 -13.47 -22.81 -9.65
C THR A 237 -12.38 -23.42 -8.79
N ILE A 238 -12.20 -22.91 -7.57
CA ILE A 238 -11.25 -23.43 -6.58
C ILE A 238 -12.05 -24.24 -5.56
N ASN A 239 -11.79 -25.56 -5.53
CA ASN A 239 -12.54 -26.47 -4.67
C ASN A 239 -12.33 -26.16 -3.18
N LYS A 240 -13.42 -26.06 -2.42
CA LYS A 240 -13.39 -25.74 -0.99
C LYS A 240 -12.81 -26.83 -0.10
N GLY A 241 -12.70 -28.06 -0.61
CA GLY A 241 -12.35 -29.25 0.17
C GLY A 241 -13.23 -29.40 1.42
N SER A 242 -12.58 -29.49 2.58
CA SER A 242 -13.21 -29.57 3.90
C SER A 242 -13.70 -28.21 4.46
N GLY A 243 -13.88 -27.21 3.59
CA GLY A 243 -14.29 -25.85 3.96
C GLY A 243 -13.12 -24.89 4.16
N THR A 244 -11.94 -25.21 3.62
CA THR A 244 -10.77 -24.32 3.65
C THR A 244 -10.03 -24.42 2.32
N VAL A 245 -9.81 -23.27 1.70
CA VAL A 245 -8.96 -23.10 0.52
C VAL A 245 -7.67 -22.42 0.98
N ALA A 246 -6.56 -23.15 0.87
CA ALA A 246 -5.23 -22.59 1.10
C ALA A 246 -4.93 -21.48 0.08
N VAL A 247 -3.94 -20.64 0.40
CA VAL A 247 -3.48 -19.56 -0.49
C VAL A 247 -3.17 -20.12 -1.88
N THR A 248 -3.98 -19.71 -2.86
CA THR A 248 -3.93 -20.18 -4.25
C THR A 248 -3.69 -18.98 -5.17
N PRO A 249 -2.61 -18.96 -5.96
CA PRO A 249 -2.35 -17.88 -6.91
C PRO A 249 -3.27 -18.01 -8.13
N ILE A 250 -3.82 -16.88 -8.56
CA ILE A 250 -4.53 -16.71 -9.82
C ILE A 250 -3.72 -15.74 -10.68
N TYR A 251 -3.29 -16.21 -11.84
CA TYR A 251 -2.52 -15.46 -12.81
C TYR A 251 -3.44 -14.70 -13.75
N VAL A 252 -3.03 -13.50 -14.15
CA VAL A 252 -3.74 -12.60 -15.06
C VAL A 252 -2.76 -12.07 -16.09
N ARG A 253 -3.18 -11.97 -17.35
CA ARG A 253 -2.42 -11.27 -18.41
C ARG A 253 -3.35 -10.68 -19.47
N LEU A 254 -2.85 -9.72 -20.25
CA LEU A 254 -3.50 -9.30 -21.50
C LEU A 254 -3.37 -10.39 -22.56
N LYS A 255 -4.44 -10.61 -23.33
CA LYS A 255 -4.45 -11.52 -24.48
C LYS A 255 -3.59 -10.98 -25.64
N SER A 256 -3.12 -11.88 -26.50
CA SER A 256 -2.53 -11.53 -27.79
C SER A 256 -3.59 -11.05 -28.80
N GLY A 257 -3.17 -10.31 -29.83
CA GLY A 257 -4.03 -9.93 -30.95
C GLY A 257 -5.04 -8.82 -30.64
N LEU A 258 -4.88 -8.15 -29.50
CA LEU A 258 -5.73 -7.02 -29.13
C LEU A 258 -5.39 -5.79 -29.96
N SER A 259 -6.39 -4.92 -30.14
CA SER A 259 -6.18 -3.60 -30.72
C SER A 259 -5.29 -2.73 -29.84
N LEU A 260 -4.54 -1.81 -30.46
CA LEU A 260 -3.73 -0.82 -29.77
C LEU A 260 -4.56 0.02 -28.78
N GLY A 261 -3.91 0.50 -27.72
CA GLY A 261 -4.49 1.39 -26.73
C GLY A 261 -4.60 0.82 -25.32
N THR A 262 -5.05 1.69 -24.42
CA THR A 262 -5.30 1.36 -23.02
C THR A 262 -6.44 0.36 -22.88
N LYS A 263 -6.21 -0.68 -22.07
CA LYS A 263 -7.19 -1.69 -21.65
C LYS A 263 -7.46 -1.47 -20.18
N SER A 264 -8.60 -0.89 -19.85
CA SER A 264 -8.98 -0.54 -18.48
C SER A 264 -10.48 -0.69 -18.24
N GLY A 265 -10.93 -0.64 -16.99
CA GLY A 265 -12.34 -0.73 -16.62
C GLY A 265 -12.88 -2.16 -16.54
N SER A 266 -12.06 -3.15 -16.88
CA SER A 266 -12.34 -4.56 -16.59
C SER A 266 -12.07 -4.87 -15.12
N THR A 267 -12.83 -5.81 -14.56
CA THR A 267 -12.64 -6.27 -13.18
C THR A 267 -12.63 -7.79 -13.06
N ILE A 268 -12.09 -8.28 -11.95
CA ILE A 268 -12.17 -9.68 -11.51
C ILE A 268 -13.05 -9.74 -10.27
N SER A 269 -14.01 -10.65 -10.27
CA SER A 269 -14.87 -10.96 -9.13
C SER A 269 -14.44 -12.28 -8.52
N VAL A 270 -14.30 -12.28 -7.19
CA VAL A 270 -14.02 -13.48 -6.38
C VAL A 270 -15.20 -13.67 -5.44
N THR A 271 -15.92 -14.78 -5.58
CA THR A 271 -17.14 -15.03 -4.82
C THR A 271 -17.17 -16.44 -4.25
N SER A 272 -17.90 -16.61 -3.16
CA SER A 272 -18.35 -17.90 -2.62
C SER A 272 -19.71 -17.63 -1.97
N THR A 273 -20.63 -18.59 -2.06
CA THR A 273 -21.94 -18.47 -1.42
C THR A 273 -21.77 -18.22 0.09
N ASP A 274 -22.57 -17.30 0.63
CA ASP A 274 -22.60 -16.88 2.04
C ASP A 274 -21.28 -16.31 2.59
N ALA A 275 -20.27 -16.09 1.73
CA ALA A 275 -19.03 -15.45 2.13
C ALA A 275 -19.13 -13.92 2.13
N ASN A 276 -18.16 -13.26 2.76
CA ASN A 276 -18.02 -11.81 2.66
C ASN A 276 -17.83 -11.36 1.21
N THR A 277 -18.32 -10.15 0.91
CA THR A 277 -18.12 -9.50 -0.39
C THR A 277 -16.68 -9.01 -0.52
N ILE A 278 -16.02 -9.35 -1.62
CA ILE A 278 -14.72 -8.80 -2.02
C ILE A 278 -14.98 -7.65 -3.01
N THR A 279 -14.31 -6.51 -2.82
CA THR A 279 -14.30 -5.44 -3.83
C THR A 279 -13.72 -5.98 -5.14
N PRO A 280 -14.41 -5.87 -6.29
CA PRO A 280 -13.90 -6.35 -7.56
C PRO A 280 -12.52 -5.78 -7.88
N LEU A 281 -11.58 -6.64 -8.26
CA LEU A 281 -10.21 -6.25 -8.52
C LEU A 281 -10.15 -5.52 -9.86
N THR A 282 -9.59 -4.31 -9.90
CA THR A 282 -9.48 -3.54 -11.14
C THR A 282 -8.29 -3.99 -11.99
N LEU A 283 -8.44 -3.98 -13.32
CA LEU A 283 -7.36 -4.31 -14.26
C LEU A 283 -7.04 -3.12 -15.17
N SER A 284 -5.75 -2.83 -15.37
CA SER A 284 -5.31 -1.86 -16.36
C SER A 284 -3.99 -2.21 -17.06
N GLY A 285 -3.94 -1.96 -18.37
CA GLY A 285 -2.76 -2.20 -19.20
C GLY A 285 -2.81 -1.44 -20.52
N ASN A 286 -1.78 -1.63 -21.35
CA ASN A 286 -1.68 -1.01 -22.67
C ASN A 286 -1.18 -2.02 -23.71
N VAL A 287 -1.77 -1.95 -24.90
CA VAL A 287 -1.28 -2.66 -26.10
C VAL A 287 -0.64 -1.63 -27.01
N ASN A 288 0.63 -1.84 -27.34
CA ASN A 288 1.42 -0.90 -28.12
C ASN A 288 1.92 -1.50 -29.43
N SER A 289 2.29 -0.65 -30.37
CA SER A 289 3.22 -1.01 -31.45
C SER A 289 4.64 -0.63 -31.02
N SER A 290 5.64 -1.15 -31.72
CA SER A 290 7.03 -0.79 -31.46
C SER A 290 7.80 -0.70 -32.76
N PHE A 291 8.60 0.36 -32.88
CA PHE A 291 9.54 0.55 -33.97
C PHE A 291 10.91 0.89 -33.40
N TYR A 292 11.95 0.39 -34.05
CA TYR A 292 13.33 0.52 -33.64
C TYR A 292 14.07 1.25 -34.74
N TYR A 293 14.80 2.31 -34.36
CA TYR A 293 15.70 3.01 -35.27
C TYR A 293 16.83 2.06 -35.68
N ASP A 294 17.19 2.04 -36.97
CA ASP A 294 18.21 1.13 -37.51
C ASP A 294 19.65 1.52 -37.15
N GLY A 295 19.84 2.71 -36.58
CA GLY A 295 21.13 3.23 -36.16
C GLY A 295 21.77 4.19 -37.16
N SER A 296 21.11 4.47 -38.29
CA SER A 296 21.63 5.30 -39.37
C SER A 296 20.54 6.18 -40.04
N GLY A 297 20.97 7.27 -40.65
CA GLY A 297 20.06 8.18 -41.36
C GLY A 297 19.35 9.18 -40.46
N LEU A 298 18.18 9.64 -40.93
CA LEU A 298 17.37 10.69 -40.32
C LEU A 298 16.29 10.07 -39.43
N LEU A 299 16.05 10.64 -38.25
CA LEU A 299 14.97 10.17 -37.36
C LEU A 299 13.59 10.44 -37.96
N SER A 300 13.43 11.50 -38.76
CA SER A 300 12.17 11.85 -39.42
C SER A 300 11.79 10.93 -40.59
N ASP A 301 12.72 10.13 -41.11
CA ASP A 301 12.48 9.22 -42.23
C ASP A 301 12.06 7.83 -41.74
N VAL A 302 10.82 7.46 -42.04
CA VAL A 302 10.22 6.16 -41.67
C VAL A 302 11.00 4.96 -42.19
N ALA A 303 11.80 5.12 -43.26
CA ALA A 303 12.62 4.04 -43.81
C ALA A 303 13.71 3.56 -42.83
N ASN A 304 14.16 4.43 -41.91
CA ASN A 304 15.19 4.11 -40.92
C ASN A 304 14.62 3.48 -39.64
N TRP A 305 13.37 3.03 -39.67
CA TRP A 305 12.66 2.41 -38.56
C TRP A 305 12.09 1.05 -38.94
N GLY A 306 12.23 0.05 -38.08
CA GLY A 306 11.69 -1.29 -38.34
C GLY A 306 11.00 -1.92 -37.13
N THR A 307 10.14 -2.91 -37.36
CA THR A 307 9.44 -3.65 -36.30
C THR A 307 10.35 -4.56 -35.47
N ASN A 308 11.51 -4.94 -36.00
CA ASN A 308 12.44 -5.84 -35.31
C ASN A 308 13.40 -5.06 -34.41
N PRO A 309 13.87 -5.63 -33.29
CA PRO A 309 14.75 -4.93 -32.33
C PRO A 309 16.10 -4.43 -32.88
N ASP A 310 16.53 -4.91 -34.04
CA ASP A 310 17.72 -4.49 -34.78
C ASP A 310 17.45 -3.36 -35.79
N GLY A 311 16.21 -2.86 -35.84
CA GLY A 311 15.76 -1.82 -36.76
C GLY A 311 15.34 -2.32 -38.15
N THR A 312 15.37 -3.64 -38.39
CA THR A 312 14.87 -4.23 -39.63
C THR A 312 13.37 -4.53 -39.57
N GLY A 313 12.79 -5.02 -40.66
CA GLY A 313 11.39 -5.45 -40.72
C GLY A 313 10.51 -4.44 -41.44
N SER A 314 9.23 -4.37 -41.07
CA SER A 314 8.30 -3.44 -41.70
C SER A 314 8.49 -2.03 -41.14
N ASN A 315 8.51 -1.04 -42.02
CA ASN A 315 8.57 0.36 -41.62
C ASN A 315 7.23 0.85 -41.06
N PRO A 316 7.22 1.84 -40.15
CA PRO A 316 6.00 2.54 -39.78
C PRO A 316 5.40 3.29 -40.97
N LEU A 317 4.08 3.49 -40.95
CA LEU A 317 3.40 4.34 -41.95
C LEU A 317 3.74 5.82 -41.76
N ASP A 318 3.84 6.25 -40.50
CA ASP A 318 4.22 7.58 -40.06
C ASP A 318 4.81 7.51 -38.64
N LEU A 319 5.44 8.59 -38.18
CA LEU A 319 5.99 8.71 -36.82
C LEU A 319 5.03 9.39 -35.83
N LEU A 320 3.75 9.48 -36.19
CA LEU A 320 2.65 10.12 -35.44
C LEU A 320 1.63 9.10 -34.92
N ALA A 321 1.82 7.81 -35.23
CA ALA A 321 0.95 6.72 -34.80
C ALA A 321 0.76 6.72 -33.28
N THR A 322 -0.47 6.43 -32.85
CA THR A 322 -0.86 6.37 -31.43
C THR A 322 -0.39 5.07 -30.80
N ASN A 323 -0.22 5.05 -29.47
CA ASN A 323 0.19 3.88 -28.68
C ASN A 323 1.43 3.18 -29.26
N THR A 324 2.40 3.96 -29.71
CA THR A 324 3.61 3.48 -30.37
C THR A 324 4.83 3.78 -29.51
N ILE A 325 5.70 2.79 -29.35
CA ILE A 325 6.98 2.97 -28.66
C ILE A 325 8.08 3.03 -29.72
N TYR A 326 8.79 4.16 -29.78
CA TYR A 326 9.93 4.36 -30.66
C TYR A 326 11.23 4.16 -29.89
N PHE A 327 12.00 3.14 -30.25
CA PHE A 327 13.26 2.81 -29.60
C PHE A 327 14.45 3.35 -30.38
N ILE A 328 15.30 4.13 -29.73
CA ILE A 328 16.59 4.58 -30.26
C ILE A 328 17.67 3.86 -29.47
N LYS A 329 18.13 2.72 -29.97
CA LYS A 329 19.10 1.84 -29.27
C LYS A 329 20.22 1.29 -30.14
N ASN A 330 20.08 1.34 -31.46
CA ASN A 330 21.04 0.74 -32.40
C ASN A 330 22.09 1.75 -32.91
N GLY A 331 21.99 3.02 -32.50
CA GLY A 331 22.95 4.06 -32.83
C GLY A 331 22.55 5.40 -32.22
N SER A 332 23.53 6.26 -32.00
CA SER A 332 23.29 7.66 -31.63
C SER A 332 22.63 8.41 -32.78
N ALA A 333 21.78 9.38 -32.47
CA ALA A 333 21.00 10.12 -33.45
C ALA A 333 20.79 11.58 -33.04
N SER A 334 20.36 12.39 -34.01
CA SER A 334 19.95 13.77 -33.77
C SER A 334 18.55 13.99 -34.35
N THR A 335 17.72 14.79 -33.69
CA THR A 335 16.47 15.24 -34.29
C THR A 335 16.75 16.17 -35.47
N ASP A 336 16.05 15.93 -36.58
CA ASP A 336 16.20 16.63 -37.85
C ASP A 336 14.90 17.30 -38.32
N ALA A 337 13.81 17.07 -37.59
CA ALA A 337 12.51 17.71 -37.77
C ALA A 337 11.77 17.79 -36.43
N LEU A 338 10.75 18.65 -36.35
CA LEU A 338 9.82 18.67 -35.22
C LEU A 338 9.13 17.30 -35.10
N TRP A 339 9.15 16.70 -33.91
CA TRP A 339 8.56 15.38 -33.69
C TRP A 339 7.49 15.42 -32.60
N THR A 340 6.23 15.51 -33.02
CA THR A 340 5.08 15.39 -32.12
C THR A 340 4.59 13.95 -32.09
N LEU A 341 4.70 13.28 -30.94
CA LEU A 341 4.27 11.89 -30.83
C LEU A 341 2.74 11.76 -30.85
N GLY A 342 2.25 10.65 -31.39
CA GLY A 342 0.85 10.26 -31.27
C GLY A 342 0.40 10.09 -29.81
N SER A 343 -0.90 10.16 -29.55
CA SER A 343 -1.43 9.94 -28.20
C SER A 343 -1.06 8.54 -27.67
N GLY A 344 -0.62 8.47 -26.40
CA GLY A 344 -0.17 7.22 -25.79
C GLY A 344 1.21 6.72 -26.29
N SER A 345 1.87 7.44 -27.19
CA SER A 345 3.18 7.09 -27.73
C SER A 345 4.32 7.68 -26.90
N LYS A 346 5.49 7.06 -26.99
CA LYS A 346 6.71 7.51 -26.32
C LYS A 346 7.97 7.16 -27.10
N VAL A 347 9.04 7.89 -26.82
CA VAL A 347 10.40 7.53 -27.22
C VAL A 347 11.09 6.85 -26.04
N VAL A 348 11.82 5.78 -26.30
CA VAL A 348 12.70 5.11 -25.33
C VAL A 348 14.13 5.18 -25.87
N LEU A 349 15.00 5.88 -25.14
CA LEU A 349 16.43 5.97 -25.46
C LEU A 349 17.21 4.84 -24.78
N GLY A 350 17.87 4.03 -25.59
CA GLY A 350 18.71 2.92 -25.18
C GLY A 350 17.96 1.68 -24.69
N ASP A 351 18.73 0.67 -24.31
CA ASP A 351 18.25 -0.59 -23.76
C ASP A 351 19.34 -1.25 -22.89
N ALA A 352 18.93 -1.99 -21.85
CA ALA A 352 19.86 -2.59 -20.89
C ALA A 352 20.80 -3.63 -21.51
N SER A 353 20.44 -4.21 -22.66
CA SER A 353 21.27 -5.16 -23.40
C SER A 353 22.14 -4.52 -24.49
N SER A 354 22.07 -3.20 -24.68
CA SER A 354 22.77 -2.47 -25.75
C SER A 354 23.80 -1.49 -25.17
N THR A 355 24.83 -1.14 -25.93
CA THR A 355 25.80 -0.11 -25.50
C THR A 355 25.12 1.25 -25.42
N ALA A 356 25.66 2.15 -24.60
CA ALA A 356 25.14 3.50 -24.47
C ALA A 356 25.03 4.22 -25.83
N VAL A 357 23.91 4.93 -26.01
CA VAL A 357 23.66 5.81 -27.16
C VAL A 357 23.40 7.25 -26.71
N VAL A 358 23.62 8.19 -27.62
CA VAL A 358 23.36 9.60 -27.41
C VAL A 358 22.26 10.07 -28.36
N LEU A 359 21.26 10.76 -27.82
CA LEU A 359 20.27 11.48 -28.61
C LEU A 359 20.50 12.98 -28.48
N THR A 360 20.82 13.67 -29.57
CA THR A 360 20.84 15.13 -29.60
C THR A 360 19.49 15.66 -30.08
N VAL A 361 18.77 16.34 -29.19
CA VAL A 361 17.55 17.07 -29.57
C VAL A 361 17.98 18.48 -29.98
N ALA A 362 18.06 18.69 -31.28
CA ALA A 362 18.51 19.93 -31.88
C ALA A 362 17.54 21.07 -31.58
N SER A 363 18.07 22.29 -31.48
CA SER A 363 17.24 23.49 -31.35
C SER A 363 16.24 23.57 -32.50
N THR A 364 14.99 23.96 -32.22
CA THR A 364 13.86 24.06 -33.16
C THR A 364 13.25 22.73 -33.63
N PHE A 365 13.87 21.60 -33.30
CA PHE A 365 13.36 20.25 -33.59
C PHE A 365 13.09 19.47 -32.30
N PRO A 366 12.22 19.96 -31.39
CA PRO A 366 11.92 19.28 -30.15
C PRO A 366 11.09 18.02 -30.37
N ILE A 367 11.16 17.12 -29.39
CA ILE A 367 10.24 16.01 -29.25
C ILE A 367 9.10 16.46 -28.33
N THR A 368 7.88 16.50 -28.85
CA THR A 368 6.66 16.76 -28.07
C THR A 368 5.98 15.43 -27.77
N GLY A 369 6.09 14.97 -26.53
CA GLY A 369 5.53 13.68 -26.10
C GLY A 369 6.23 13.14 -24.86
N THR A 370 6.06 11.84 -24.58
CA THR A 370 6.75 11.17 -23.47
C THR A 370 8.13 10.66 -23.91
N LEU A 371 9.15 10.85 -23.08
CA LEU A 371 10.51 10.35 -23.32
C LEU A 371 11.05 9.61 -22.08
N ASP A 372 11.39 8.34 -22.29
CA ASP A 372 12.07 7.48 -21.31
C ASP A 372 13.56 7.33 -21.68
N ILE A 373 14.41 7.11 -20.68
CA ILE A 373 15.82 6.75 -20.89
C ILE A 373 16.14 5.50 -20.08
N ALA A 374 16.45 4.41 -20.77
CA ALA A 374 16.73 3.11 -20.17
C ALA A 374 18.17 3.02 -19.63
N ALA A 375 18.47 1.94 -18.90
CA ALA A 375 19.85 1.56 -18.62
C ALA A 375 20.60 1.21 -19.92
N ALA A 376 21.93 1.24 -19.88
CA ALA A 376 22.79 0.69 -20.92
C ALA A 376 23.62 -0.47 -20.35
N SER A 377 24.06 -1.39 -21.22
CA SER A 377 24.99 -2.47 -20.84
C SER A 377 26.39 -1.94 -20.46
N SER A 378 26.78 -0.78 -20.99
CA SER A 378 28.01 -0.08 -20.67
C SER A 378 27.86 1.42 -20.93
N GLY A 379 28.41 2.27 -20.05
CA GLY A 379 28.27 3.73 -20.13
C GLY A 379 26.90 4.21 -19.63
N SER A 380 26.48 5.39 -20.09
CA SER A 380 25.18 5.98 -19.80
C SER A 380 24.49 6.35 -21.11
N ASN A 381 23.21 6.05 -21.27
CA ASN A 381 22.42 6.67 -22.33
C ASN A 381 22.23 8.15 -21.99
N SER A 382 22.53 9.03 -22.95
CA SER A 382 22.56 10.47 -22.72
C SER A 382 21.69 11.21 -23.72
N ILE A 383 20.85 12.12 -23.24
CA ILE A 383 20.14 13.07 -24.09
C ILE A 383 20.80 14.44 -23.99
N LEU A 384 21.16 15.02 -25.14
CA LEU A 384 21.66 16.38 -25.27
C LEU A 384 20.51 17.27 -25.74
N TRP A 385 19.92 18.03 -24.82
CA TRP A 385 18.72 18.81 -25.06
C TRP A 385 19.04 20.28 -25.35
N GLN A 386 18.87 20.70 -26.61
CA GLN A 386 19.23 22.04 -27.08
C GLN A 386 18.00 22.90 -27.41
N ASP A 387 16.78 22.43 -27.12
CA ASP A 387 15.55 23.18 -27.38
C ASP A 387 14.98 23.84 -26.10
N SER A 388 14.26 24.94 -26.29
CA SER A 388 13.62 25.71 -25.21
C SER A 388 12.33 25.09 -24.65
N SER A 389 11.76 24.09 -25.32
CA SER A 389 10.65 23.27 -24.84
C SER A 389 11.16 21.94 -24.30
N LEU A 390 10.56 21.36 -23.26
CA LEU A 390 10.91 20.03 -22.75
C LEU A 390 9.86 19.00 -23.17
N PRO A 391 10.24 17.71 -23.26
CA PRO A 391 9.25 16.65 -23.36
C PRO A 391 8.60 16.42 -21.99
N SER A 392 7.58 15.56 -21.94
CA SER A 392 7.21 14.93 -20.68
C SER A 392 8.21 13.81 -20.40
N PHE A 393 9.15 14.02 -19.48
CA PHE A 393 10.03 12.92 -19.06
C PHE A 393 9.21 11.84 -18.35
N GLY A 394 9.33 10.61 -18.83
CA GLY A 394 8.72 9.43 -18.20
C GLY A 394 9.69 8.78 -17.22
N VAL A 395 10.08 7.54 -17.50
CA VAL A 395 11.00 6.76 -16.67
C VAL A 395 12.45 7.02 -17.10
N LEU A 396 13.24 7.58 -16.19
CA LEU A 396 14.68 7.80 -16.37
C LEU A 396 15.46 6.90 -15.41
N HIS A 397 16.26 5.99 -15.96
CA HIS A 397 17.08 5.08 -15.15
C HIS A 397 18.10 5.85 -14.28
N SER A 398 18.52 5.31 -13.15
CA SER A 398 19.45 6.00 -12.24
C SER A 398 20.80 6.35 -12.89
N THR A 399 21.21 5.62 -13.93
CA THR A 399 22.43 5.88 -14.71
C THR A 399 22.22 6.81 -15.91
N SER A 400 20.98 7.11 -16.31
CA SER A 400 20.68 7.94 -17.48
C SER A 400 21.20 9.36 -17.31
N GLU A 401 21.58 10.01 -18.40
CA GLU A 401 22.09 11.38 -18.39
C GLU A 401 21.16 12.31 -19.18
N VAL A 402 20.73 13.39 -18.54
CA VAL A 402 20.00 14.48 -19.18
C VAL A 402 20.88 15.72 -19.16
N HIS A 403 21.29 16.18 -20.34
CA HIS A 403 22.09 17.37 -20.54
C HIS A 403 21.20 18.49 -21.08
N LEU A 404 21.02 19.55 -20.28
CA LEU A 404 20.30 20.74 -20.70
C LEU A 404 21.32 21.75 -21.23
N GLN A 405 21.34 21.89 -22.56
CA GLN A 405 22.35 22.62 -23.33
C GLN A 405 21.76 23.83 -24.06
N PRO A 406 21.31 24.88 -23.35
CA PRO A 406 20.95 26.11 -24.01
C PRO A 406 22.13 26.69 -24.79
N VAL A 407 21.85 27.16 -26.00
CA VAL A 407 22.82 27.91 -26.81
C VAL A 407 23.29 29.16 -26.06
N ALA A 408 24.47 29.67 -26.42
CA ALA A 408 25.04 30.85 -25.78
C ALA A 408 24.04 32.02 -25.78
N THR A 409 23.96 32.74 -24.65
CA THR A 409 23.01 33.85 -24.40
C THR A 409 21.53 33.50 -24.34
N ALA A 410 21.12 32.24 -24.63
CA ALA A 410 19.74 31.83 -24.48
C ALA A 410 19.36 31.66 -23.01
N THR A 411 18.08 31.87 -22.70
CA THR A 411 17.47 31.58 -21.40
C THR A 411 16.31 30.62 -21.62
N TYR A 412 16.47 29.38 -21.17
CA TYR A 412 15.40 28.38 -21.19
C TYR A 412 14.71 28.37 -19.84
N THR A 413 13.39 28.46 -19.84
CA THR A 413 12.60 28.41 -18.61
C THR A 413 11.67 27.21 -18.70
N PHE A 414 12.01 26.19 -17.93
CA PHE A 414 11.28 24.94 -17.91
C PHE A 414 10.33 24.93 -16.71
N VAL A 415 9.11 24.45 -16.90
CA VAL A 415 8.17 24.19 -15.79
C VAL A 415 7.93 22.69 -15.76
N PRO A 416 8.88 21.89 -15.24
CA PRO A 416 8.77 20.45 -15.34
C PRO A 416 7.68 19.97 -14.39
N SER A 417 6.88 18.99 -14.81
CA SER A 417 6.19 18.12 -13.87
C SER A 417 7.19 17.51 -12.89
N THR A 418 6.71 16.94 -11.78
CA THR A 418 7.61 16.18 -10.90
C THR A 418 8.36 15.13 -11.72
N THR A 419 9.67 15.27 -11.80
CA THR A 419 10.53 14.44 -12.65
C THR A 419 11.65 13.86 -11.81
N THR A 420 11.98 12.59 -12.04
CA THR A 420 13.07 11.90 -11.36
C THR A 420 14.18 11.61 -12.35
N PHE A 421 15.30 12.31 -12.22
CA PHE A 421 16.48 12.16 -13.07
C PHE A 421 17.44 11.13 -12.49
N GLY A 422 18.11 10.36 -13.35
CA GLY A 422 19.33 9.66 -12.97
C GLY A 422 20.43 10.67 -12.64
N LYS A 423 21.00 11.25 -13.70
CA LYS A 423 21.96 12.34 -13.64
C LYS A 423 21.44 13.53 -14.45
N LEU A 424 21.52 14.72 -13.88
CA LEU A 424 21.13 15.97 -14.54
C LEU A 424 22.36 16.85 -14.73
N PHE A 425 22.56 17.34 -15.95
CA PHE A 425 23.62 18.26 -16.33
C PHE A 425 23.03 19.56 -16.82
N ILE A 426 23.56 20.66 -16.30
CA ILE A 426 23.37 22.00 -16.83
C ILE A 426 24.72 22.40 -17.42
N ASP A 427 24.88 22.20 -18.72
CA ASP A 427 26.18 22.22 -19.39
C ASP A 427 26.17 22.97 -20.74
N GLY A 428 25.08 23.68 -21.05
CA GLY A 428 25.08 24.70 -22.09
C GLY A 428 25.62 26.05 -21.61
N LEU A 429 26.00 26.92 -22.55
CA LEU A 429 26.55 28.26 -22.25
C LEU A 429 25.48 29.30 -21.92
N GLY A 430 24.20 28.95 -22.03
CA GLY A 430 23.07 29.79 -21.64
C GLY A 430 22.60 29.58 -20.19
N VAL A 431 21.38 30.05 -19.92
CA VAL A 431 20.71 29.94 -18.62
C VAL A 431 19.62 28.88 -18.70
N VAL A 432 19.58 27.97 -17.73
CA VAL A 432 18.45 27.08 -17.47
C VAL A 432 17.75 27.54 -16.20
N ASN A 433 16.52 28.03 -16.32
CA ASN A 433 15.64 28.29 -15.19
C ASN A 433 14.70 27.09 -14.99
N LEU A 434 14.71 26.51 -13.79
CA LEU A 434 13.73 25.52 -13.38
C LEU A 434 12.60 26.21 -12.59
N GLY A 435 11.40 26.13 -13.16
CA GLY A 435 10.15 26.72 -12.70
C GLY A 435 9.49 25.93 -11.57
N THR A 436 8.16 25.91 -11.52
CA THR A 436 7.40 25.16 -10.50
C THR A 436 7.49 23.66 -10.74
N GLY A 437 7.65 22.86 -9.67
CA GLY A 437 7.73 21.39 -9.74
C GLY A 437 8.89 20.83 -8.92
N VAL A 438 8.86 19.52 -8.64
CA VAL A 438 9.89 18.82 -7.87
C VAL A 438 10.80 18.04 -8.79
N GLN A 439 12.12 18.30 -8.71
CA GLN A 439 13.10 17.54 -9.47
C GLN A 439 13.86 16.62 -8.52
N ASN A 440 13.63 15.30 -8.63
CA ASN A 440 14.36 14.33 -7.83
C ASN A 440 15.64 13.91 -8.57
N ILE A 441 16.77 13.91 -7.88
CA ILE A 441 18.07 13.50 -8.39
C ILE A 441 18.43 12.18 -7.72
N GLN A 442 18.51 11.12 -8.51
CA GLN A 442 18.88 9.78 -8.03
C GLN A 442 20.38 9.67 -7.82
N THR A 443 21.19 10.26 -8.71
CA THR A 443 22.64 10.04 -8.74
C THR A 443 23.43 11.34 -8.66
N SER A 444 23.25 12.28 -9.58
CA SER A 444 24.05 13.52 -9.56
C SER A 444 23.40 14.71 -10.27
N LEU A 445 23.64 15.91 -9.74
CA LEU A 445 23.48 17.17 -10.45
C LEU A 445 24.86 17.76 -10.75
N THR A 446 25.10 18.16 -12.00
CA THR A 446 26.29 18.89 -12.40
C THR A 446 25.89 20.21 -13.06
N VAL A 447 26.47 21.32 -12.60
CA VAL A 447 26.40 22.63 -13.29
C VAL A 447 27.80 22.94 -13.78
N ALA A 448 28.03 22.84 -15.10
CA ALA A 448 29.34 23.01 -15.71
C ALA A 448 29.83 24.47 -15.61
N SER A 449 31.14 24.67 -15.78
CA SER A 449 31.70 26.02 -15.86
C SER A 449 31.10 26.78 -17.05
N GLY A 450 30.82 28.07 -16.87
CA GLY A 450 30.13 28.90 -17.85
C GLY A 450 28.60 28.72 -17.91
N SER A 451 28.05 27.66 -17.32
CA SER A 451 26.61 27.40 -17.29
C SER A 451 25.92 28.07 -16.10
N THR A 452 24.63 28.39 -16.23
CA THR A 452 23.81 28.95 -15.14
C THR A 452 22.56 28.12 -14.89
N LEU A 453 22.40 27.67 -13.64
CA LEU A 453 21.15 27.11 -13.11
C LEU A 453 20.40 28.17 -12.29
N GLY A 454 19.28 28.64 -12.82
CA GLY A 454 18.34 29.51 -12.13
C GLY A 454 17.17 28.74 -11.52
N LEU A 455 16.77 29.16 -10.33
CA LEU A 455 15.62 28.65 -9.60
C LEU A 455 14.60 29.77 -9.38
N VAL A 456 13.32 29.43 -9.23
CA VAL A 456 12.24 30.42 -9.13
C VAL A 456 11.78 30.70 -7.70
N PHE A 457 11.12 31.84 -7.51
CA PHE A 457 10.47 32.24 -6.25
C PHE A 457 9.14 31.50 -6.06
N ALA A 458 9.16 30.17 -6.18
CA ALA A 458 8.00 29.32 -5.92
C ALA A 458 8.24 28.52 -4.65
N THR A 459 7.27 28.54 -3.72
CA THR A 459 7.32 27.73 -2.50
C THR A 459 7.30 26.23 -2.84
N THR A 460 6.67 25.86 -3.96
CA THR A 460 6.47 24.49 -4.45
C THR A 460 7.55 23.99 -5.42
N SER A 461 8.70 24.68 -5.53
CA SER A 461 9.80 24.27 -6.42
C SER A 461 11.07 23.95 -5.65
N TRP A 462 11.66 22.77 -5.88
CA TRP A 462 12.96 22.40 -5.34
C TRP A 462 13.57 21.23 -6.13
N ILE A 463 14.89 21.08 -5.97
CA ILE A 463 15.64 19.91 -6.37
C ILE A 463 15.89 19.08 -5.11
N TYR A 464 15.45 17.83 -5.11
CA TYR A 464 15.65 16.90 -4.01
C TYR A 464 16.70 15.86 -4.40
N PHE A 465 17.68 15.65 -3.52
CA PHE A 465 18.75 14.68 -3.72
C PHE A 465 18.49 13.46 -2.85
N ASN A 466 18.37 12.29 -3.48
CA ASN A 466 18.27 11.03 -2.78
C ASN A 466 19.56 10.74 -1.99
N THR A 467 19.47 9.79 -1.05
CA THR A 467 20.63 9.29 -0.29
C THR A 467 21.79 8.93 -1.23
N GLY A 468 22.97 9.50 -0.98
CA GLY A 468 24.19 9.28 -1.75
C GLY A 468 24.29 10.08 -3.05
N ALA A 469 23.26 10.84 -3.45
CA ALA A 469 23.31 11.65 -4.65
C ALA A 469 24.23 12.87 -4.46
N THR A 470 24.94 13.25 -5.52
CA THR A 470 25.96 14.31 -5.48
C THR A 470 25.48 15.60 -6.15
N ALA A 471 26.05 16.73 -5.73
CA ALA A 471 25.88 18.01 -6.39
C ALA A 471 27.25 18.63 -6.66
N THR A 472 27.57 18.86 -7.93
CA THR A 472 28.84 19.46 -8.36
C THR A 472 28.56 20.74 -9.13
N ILE A 473 28.94 21.88 -8.57
CA ILE A 473 28.68 23.20 -9.14
C ILE A 473 30.03 23.81 -9.52
N HIS A 474 30.28 23.95 -10.81
CA HIS A 474 31.41 24.70 -11.38
C HIS A 474 30.97 26.04 -11.97
N GLY A 475 29.72 26.15 -12.42
CA GLY A 475 29.13 27.38 -12.94
C GLY A 475 28.38 28.21 -11.89
N VAL A 476 27.29 28.82 -12.33
CA VAL A 476 26.45 29.69 -11.49
C VAL A 476 25.21 28.95 -11.04
N ILE A 477 24.89 29.00 -9.75
CA ILE A 477 23.57 28.66 -9.22
C ILE A 477 22.93 29.89 -8.59
N LYS A 478 21.67 30.17 -8.93
CA LYS A 478 20.96 31.31 -8.35
C LYS A 478 19.57 30.94 -7.84
N SER A 479 19.22 31.42 -6.64
CA SER A 479 17.90 31.20 -6.05
C SER A 479 17.32 32.42 -5.33
N PRO A 480 16.03 32.73 -5.58
CA PRO A 480 15.29 33.74 -4.84
C PRO A 480 14.61 33.25 -3.56
N LYS A 481 14.68 31.95 -3.23
CA LYS A 481 13.96 31.37 -2.07
C LYS A 481 14.40 32.00 -0.75
N PRO A 482 13.47 32.35 0.16
CA PRO A 482 13.84 32.92 1.46
C PRO A 482 14.63 31.97 2.36
N LEU A 483 14.37 30.67 2.29
CA LEU A 483 15.04 29.67 3.14
C LEU A 483 16.43 29.29 2.64
N GLY A 484 16.93 30.00 1.63
CA GLY A 484 18.26 29.82 1.06
C GLY A 484 18.30 28.80 -0.07
N ILE A 485 19.52 28.36 -0.39
CA ILE A 485 19.78 27.43 -1.50
C ILE A 485 19.91 26.01 -0.95
N PHE A 486 20.77 25.78 0.04
CA PHE A 486 21.13 24.45 0.48
C PHE A 486 20.49 24.10 1.84
N ASN A 487 19.91 22.90 1.94
CA ASN A 487 19.44 22.28 3.18
C ASN A 487 19.80 20.79 3.20
N TYR A 488 20.10 20.26 4.38
CA TYR A 488 20.65 18.91 4.56
C TYR A 488 19.84 18.12 5.59
N GLY A 489 19.88 16.79 5.52
CA GLY A 489 19.14 15.92 6.43
C GLY A 489 17.62 15.95 6.23
N VAL A 490 17.16 16.27 5.03
CA VAL A 490 15.74 16.45 4.71
C VAL A 490 15.10 15.09 4.38
N SER A 491 14.48 14.43 5.37
CA SER A 491 13.86 13.11 5.15
C SER A 491 12.63 13.15 4.23
N THR A 492 11.90 14.26 4.27
CA THR A 492 10.71 14.51 3.44
C THR A 492 10.84 15.90 2.85
N PRO A 493 11.03 16.03 1.53
CA PRO A 493 11.21 17.33 0.91
C PRO A 493 9.92 18.15 0.96
N GLY A 494 10.06 19.47 0.99
CA GLY A 494 8.91 20.36 1.14
C GLY A 494 9.20 21.84 0.98
N THR A 495 8.14 22.63 1.14
CA THR A 495 8.16 24.09 1.01
C THR A 495 8.91 24.79 2.15
N GLY A 496 9.09 24.09 3.29
CA GLY A 496 9.79 24.56 4.48
C GLY A 496 11.32 24.52 4.40
N PHE A 497 11.88 24.37 3.19
CA PHE A 497 13.31 24.39 2.94
C PHE A 497 13.66 25.23 1.71
N GLY A 498 14.95 25.44 1.50
CA GLY A 498 15.57 26.07 0.34
C GLY A 498 15.40 25.29 -0.95
N SER A 499 16.16 25.70 -1.97
CA SER A 499 16.00 25.19 -3.33
C SER A 499 16.59 23.80 -3.57
N LEU A 500 17.70 23.47 -2.94
CA LEU A 500 18.41 22.20 -3.03
C LEU A 500 18.32 21.51 -1.67
N GLN A 501 17.59 20.40 -1.64
CA GLN A 501 17.26 19.66 -0.43
C GLN A 501 17.94 18.30 -0.49
N PHE A 502 18.92 18.09 0.38
CA PHE A 502 19.64 16.83 0.46
C PHE A 502 19.01 15.95 1.54
N GLN A 503 18.73 14.69 1.20
CA GLN A 503 18.32 13.70 2.17
C GLN A 503 19.43 13.45 3.21
N ASP A 504 20.68 13.43 2.76
CA ASP A 504 21.85 13.22 3.63
C ASP A 504 22.12 14.45 4.50
N ALA A 505 22.40 14.21 5.79
CA ALA A 505 22.86 15.25 6.71
C ALA A 505 24.31 15.69 6.43
N SER A 506 25.09 14.83 5.77
CA SER A 506 26.46 15.09 5.32
C SER A 506 26.54 14.83 3.82
N PRO A 507 26.06 15.77 2.98
CA PRO A 507 25.93 15.54 1.55
C PRO A 507 27.28 15.58 0.83
N SER A 508 27.34 14.95 -0.34
CA SER A 508 28.44 15.13 -1.29
C SER A 508 28.19 16.37 -2.17
N LEU A 509 28.45 17.55 -1.62
CA LEU A 509 28.42 18.83 -2.31
C LEU A 509 29.84 19.26 -2.71
N THR A 510 30.01 19.71 -3.95
CA THR A 510 31.26 20.33 -4.44
C THR A 510 30.95 21.69 -5.05
N LEU A 511 31.60 22.74 -4.54
CA LEU A 511 31.63 24.06 -5.14
C LEU A 511 33.03 24.26 -5.76
N GLY A 512 33.12 24.18 -7.08
CA GLY A 512 34.37 24.33 -7.82
C GLY A 512 34.92 25.75 -7.74
N SER A 513 36.20 25.94 -8.07
CA SER A 513 36.90 27.23 -7.96
C SER A 513 36.28 28.37 -8.78
N GLU A 514 35.61 28.04 -9.88
CA GLU A 514 34.92 29.00 -10.75
C GLU A 514 33.45 29.21 -10.37
N SER A 515 32.95 28.45 -9.39
CA SER A 515 31.53 28.47 -9.04
C SER A 515 31.11 29.80 -8.45
N THR A 516 29.89 30.22 -8.79
CA THR A 516 29.23 31.36 -8.15
C THR A 516 27.91 30.91 -7.57
N VAL A 517 27.75 31.09 -6.26
CA VAL A 517 26.45 30.94 -5.60
C VAL A 517 25.83 32.32 -5.46
N GLU A 518 24.71 32.54 -6.13
CA GLU A 518 23.98 33.79 -6.12
C GLU A 518 22.68 33.66 -5.32
N TYR A 519 22.63 34.32 -4.17
CA TYR A 519 21.39 34.58 -3.48
C TYR A 519 20.80 35.83 -4.11
N ASN A 520 19.92 35.66 -5.09
CA ASN A 520 19.17 36.75 -5.72
C ASN A 520 17.81 36.90 -5.05
N ARG A 521 17.06 37.94 -5.39
CA ARG A 521 15.66 38.11 -4.96
C ARG A 521 14.71 38.40 -6.13
N SER A 522 15.19 38.26 -7.35
CA SER A 522 14.39 38.46 -8.56
C SER A 522 13.10 37.63 -8.52
N GLY A 523 11.95 38.28 -8.73
CA GLY A 523 10.62 37.65 -8.68
C GLY A 523 9.91 37.75 -7.33
N ALA A 524 10.52 38.37 -6.30
CA ALA A 524 9.80 38.70 -5.08
C ALA A 524 8.73 39.77 -5.35
N THR A 525 7.47 39.45 -5.06
CA THR A 525 6.31 40.34 -5.27
C THR A 525 5.95 41.19 -4.04
N SER A 526 6.71 41.07 -2.94
CA SER A 526 6.51 41.85 -1.71
C SER A 526 7.82 41.95 -0.92
N ALA A 527 8.20 43.17 -0.54
CA ALA A 527 9.48 43.51 0.11
C ALA A 527 9.65 42.99 1.54
N SER A 528 8.56 42.84 2.30
CA SER A 528 8.64 43.14 3.73
C SER A 528 8.61 41.97 4.70
N ASN A 529 8.48 40.70 4.28
CA ASN A 529 8.23 39.65 5.28
C ASN A 529 9.09 38.39 5.24
N GLN A 530 10.05 38.25 4.32
CA GLN A 530 10.92 37.05 4.33
C GLN A 530 12.36 37.38 3.99
N THR A 531 13.15 37.59 5.04
CA THR A 531 14.62 37.64 4.99
C THR A 531 15.15 36.38 4.31
N GLN A 532 16.00 36.55 3.31
CA GLN A 532 16.67 35.43 2.66
C GLN A 532 17.87 34.98 3.49
N VAL A 533 17.87 33.71 3.85
CA VAL A 533 18.96 33.08 4.61
C VAL A 533 20.04 32.63 3.64
N VAL A 534 21.26 33.13 3.84
CA VAL A 534 22.46 32.58 3.21
C VAL A 534 22.79 31.27 3.92
N SER A 535 22.83 30.17 3.17
CA SER A 535 22.98 28.83 3.72
C SER A 535 24.36 28.68 4.37
N THR A 536 24.42 27.97 5.49
CA THR A 536 25.69 27.41 5.96
C THR A 536 26.07 26.23 5.06
N LEU A 537 27.37 26.02 4.86
CA LEU A 537 27.90 24.92 4.05
C LEU A 537 28.38 23.78 4.97
N PRO A 538 28.45 22.53 4.48
CA PRO A 538 29.06 21.44 5.22
C PRO A 538 30.52 21.74 5.57
N ILE A 539 31.01 21.10 6.62
CA ILE A 539 32.40 21.25 7.08
C ILE A 539 33.36 20.95 5.92
N GLY A 540 34.34 21.84 5.72
CA GLY A 540 35.34 21.71 4.66
C GLY A 540 34.92 22.27 3.30
N ILE A 541 33.70 22.77 3.16
CA ILE A 541 33.22 23.42 1.93
C ILE A 541 33.13 24.94 2.16
N SER A 542 33.68 25.70 1.23
CA SER A 542 33.61 27.17 1.20
C SER A 542 32.92 27.62 -0.08
N TYR A 543 32.29 28.80 -0.05
CA TYR A 543 31.86 29.46 -1.27
C TYR A 543 33.12 29.86 -2.06
N ALA A 544 33.22 29.44 -3.33
CA ALA A 544 34.28 29.95 -4.20
C ALA A 544 34.00 31.42 -4.51
N ASN A 545 32.83 31.71 -5.09
CA ASN A 545 32.32 33.07 -5.23
C ASN A 545 30.89 33.13 -4.68
N LEU A 546 30.60 34.19 -3.93
CA LEU A 546 29.29 34.44 -3.33
C LEU A 546 28.75 35.78 -3.81
N THR A 547 27.57 35.78 -4.41
CA THR A 547 26.87 36.98 -4.85
C THR A 547 25.59 37.15 -4.07
N LEU A 548 25.43 38.31 -3.45
CA LEU A 548 24.21 38.74 -2.79
C LEU A 548 23.60 39.86 -3.64
N SER A 549 22.66 39.48 -4.51
CA SER A 549 22.02 40.40 -5.45
C SER A 549 20.57 40.71 -5.07
N GLU A 550 20.14 41.91 -5.46
CA GLU A 550 18.82 42.46 -5.16
C GLU A 550 17.87 42.35 -6.36
N VAL A 551 16.60 42.70 -6.13
CA VAL A 551 15.68 43.03 -7.22
C VAL A 551 16.03 44.40 -7.81
N THR A 552 15.92 44.56 -9.12
CA THR A 552 16.01 45.87 -9.79
C THR A 552 14.73 46.69 -9.65
N SER A 553 13.95 46.50 -8.57
CA SER A 553 12.68 47.19 -8.34
C SER A 553 12.87 48.33 -7.35
N PRO A 554 12.43 49.57 -7.65
CA PRO A 554 12.52 50.70 -6.73
C PRO A 554 11.58 50.57 -5.53
N THR A 555 10.65 49.60 -5.55
CA THR A 555 9.59 49.45 -4.54
C THR A 555 9.89 48.38 -3.50
N TYR A 556 10.86 47.49 -3.74
CA TYR A 556 11.08 46.33 -2.88
C TYR A 556 12.53 46.26 -2.37
N SER A 557 12.71 46.42 -1.05
CA SER A 557 13.98 46.09 -0.40
C SER A 557 14.10 44.59 -0.21
N THR A 558 15.34 44.12 -0.06
CA THR A 558 15.57 42.76 0.35
C THR A 558 16.44 42.72 1.59
N ALA A 559 16.06 41.83 2.51
CA ALA A 559 16.83 41.52 3.69
C ALA A 559 17.54 40.18 3.44
N LYS A 560 18.84 40.14 3.67
CA LYS A 560 19.64 38.90 3.64
C LYS A 560 20.32 38.72 4.98
N THR A 561 20.30 37.50 5.51
CA THR A 561 20.94 37.17 6.77
C THR A 561 21.87 35.99 6.62
N ILE A 562 23.03 36.06 7.27
CA ILE A 562 23.92 34.92 7.46
C ILE A 562 23.69 34.40 8.89
N ALA A 563 23.18 33.17 9.00
CA ALA A 563 22.80 32.57 10.28
C ALA A 563 23.96 31.88 11.04
N GLY A 564 25.12 31.69 10.39
CA GLY A 564 26.30 31.05 10.99
C GLY A 564 27.57 31.34 10.18
N PRO A 565 28.75 30.91 10.65
CA PRO A 565 30.00 31.21 9.97
C PRO A 565 30.01 30.64 8.55
N ILE A 566 30.48 31.45 7.60
CA ILE A 566 30.75 31.03 6.22
C ILE A 566 32.15 31.46 5.83
N THR A 567 32.73 30.76 4.86
CA THR A 567 34.00 31.15 4.23
C THR A 567 33.76 31.38 2.74
N VAL A 568 34.27 32.50 2.25
CA VAL A 568 34.32 32.82 0.81
C VAL A 568 35.79 32.90 0.43
N THR A 569 36.24 32.05 -0.48
CA THR A 569 37.68 31.95 -0.84
C THR A 569 38.07 32.85 -2.01
N GLY A 570 37.13 33.14 -2.90
CA GLY A 570 37.27 34.07 -4.01
C GLY A 570 36.53 35.37 -3.75
N LYS A 571 35.57 35.71 -4.61
CA LYS A 571 34.89 37.01 -4.57
C LYS A 571 33.59 36.96 -3.78
N LEU A 572 33.45 37.87 -2.80
CA LEU A 572 32.15 38.27 -2.23
C LEU A 572 31.64 39.51 -2.95
N THR A 573 30.50 39.40 -3.64
CA THR A 573 29.82 40.53 -4.28
C THR A 573 28.54 40.84 -3.52
N VAL A 574 28.39 42.08 -3.06
CA VAL A 574 27.16 42.57 -2.43
C VAL A 574 26.65 43.74 -3.25
N SER A 575 25.49 43.58 -3.85
CA SER A 575 24.88 44.59 -4.73
C SER A 575 23.60 45.11 -4.11
N GLN A 576 23.67 46.22 -3.37
CA GLN A 576 22.48 46.86 -2.77
C GLN A 576 21.88 47.87 -3.76
N GLY A 577 20.67 47.59 -4.26
CA GLY A 577 20.00 48.40 -5.28
C GLY A 577 19.20 49.58 -4.72
N ILE A 578 18.79 49.54 -3.44
CA ILE A 578 18.05 50.62 -2.76
C ILE A 578 18.47 50.76 -1.30
N ALA A 579 18.30 51.96 -0.72
CA ALA A 579 18.80 52.31 0.62
C ALA A 579 18.18 51.53 1.79
N SER A 580 17.05 50.85 1.58
CA SER A 580 16.32 50.07 2.60
C SER A 580 16.63 48.58 2.57
N SER A 581 17.48 48.10 1.64
CA SER A 581 17.97 46.72 1.67
C SER A 581 18.93 46.53 2.83
N THR A 582 18.86 45.37 3.48
CA THR A 582 19.68 45.06 4.65
C THR A 582 20.45 43.77 4.44
N PHE A 583 21.71 43.79 4.85
CA PHE A 583 22.54 42.60 4.95
C PHE A 583 23.00 42.48 6.40
N THR A 584 22.47 41.47 7.10
CA THR A 584 22.79 41.22 8.49
C THR A 584 23.71 40.02 8.59
N THR A 585 24.85 40.20 9.24
CA THR A 585 25.70 39.08 9.65
C THR A 585 25.40 38.81 11.11
N GLY A 586 24.93 37.60 11.43
CA GLY A 586 24.76 37.17 12.81
C GLY A 586 26.11 36.70 13.34
N GLY A 587 26.86 37.60 13.97
CA GLY A 587 28.10 37.26 14.67
C GLY A 587 28.13 37.94 16.03
N ASN A 588 28.03 37.12 17.09
CA ASN A 588 28.90 37.29 18.24
C ASN A 588 30.32 36.87 17.84
#